data_AF-A0A3M9NJV3-F1
#
_entry.id   AF-A0A3M9NJV3-F1
#
_cell.length_a   1.000
_cell.length_b   1.000
_cell.length_c   1.000
_cell.angle_alpha   90.00
_cell.angle_beta   90.00
_cell.angle_gamma   90.00
#
_symmetry.space_group_name_H-M   'P 1'
#
loop_
_entity.id
_entity.type
_entity.pdbx_description
1 polymer ?
#
loop_
_entity_poly.entity_id
_entity_poly.type
_entity_poly.pdbx_seq_one_letter_code
_entity_poly.pdbx_strand_id
1 'polypeptide(L)'
;MKKQKTFYISISVLMLITLFTSCLKKDLPDYPAWNGNYINNVFVEYRWEDLNNLYNGKPVVAYQKLQVEEEIDSSKNMINIQITVPAVSGTFTADVRNNVSQSHLWMYSDISTAATVAPTGNTPKLGDPADLTQPQTYVVTAANGQKRTWTIKVTSFIK
;
A
#
# COMPACT_ATOMS: atom_id res chain seq x y z
N MET A 1 3.09 -45.04 44.13
CA MET A 1 1.89 -45.04 43.25
C MET A 1 1.44 -43.66 42.73
N LYS A 2 1.50 -42.55 43.49
CA LYS A 2 1.08 -41.22 43.01
C LYS A 2 1.91 -40.66 41.83
N LYS A 3 3.26 -40.72 41.89
CA LYS A 3 4.16 -40.21 40.82
C LYS A 3 3.98 -40.89 39.45
N GLN A 4 3.74 -42.20 39.43
CA GLN A 4 3.49 -42.95 38.19
C GLN A 4 2.19 -42.50 37.52
N LYS A 5 1.11 -42.30 38.30
CA LYS A 5 -0.17 -41.80 37.75
C LYS A 5 -0.02 -40.39 37.16
N THR A 6 0.74 -39.50 37.79
CA THR A 6 1.00 -38.15 37.25
C THR A 6 1.83 -38.18 35.96
N PHE A 7 2.79 -39.10 35.86
CA PHE A 7 3.59 -39.29 34.64
C PHE A 7 2.75 -39.80 33.45
N TYR A 8 1.89 -40.79 33.68
CA TYR A 8 0.97 -41.30 32.66
C TYR A 8 -0.07 -40.25 32.22
N ILE A 9 -0.59 -39.44 33.16
CA ILE A 9 -1.51 -38.33 32.83
C ILE A 9 -0.79 -37.27 31.97
N SER A 10 0.46 -36.93 32.28
CA SER A 10 1.24 -35.94 31.53
C SER A 10 1.56 -36.41 30.11
N ILE A 11 1.83 -37.71 29.91
CA ILE A 11 2.03 -38.32 28.59
C ILE A 11 0.72 -38.35 27.78
N SER A 12 -0.40 -38.70 28.42
CA SER A 12 -1.71 -38.70 27.75
C SER A 12 -2.15 -37.31 27.31
N VAL A 13 -1.86 -36.26 28.09
CA VAL A 13 -2.15 -34.86 27.71
C VAL A 13 -1.26 -34.41 26.55
N LEU A 14 0.02 -34.77 26.53
CA LEU A 14 0.95 -34.45 25.44
C LEU A 14 0.53 -35.12 24.12
N MET A 15 0.05 -36.37 24.19
CA MET A 15 -0.49 -37.10 23.03
C MET A 15 -1.79 -36.48 22.51
N LEU A 16 -2.66 -35.99 23.40
CA LEU A 16 -3.92 -35.33 23.02
C LEU A 16 -3.70 -34.01 22.26
N ILE A 17 -2.64 -33.27 22.58
CA ILE A 17 -2.29 -32.00 21.89
C ILE A 17 -1.86 -32.25 20.44
N THR A 18 -1.27 -33.41 20.12
CA THR A 18 -0.86 -33.76 18.75
C THR A 18 -2.01 -34.22 17.84
N LEU A 19 -3.18 -34.57 18.40
CA LEU A 19 -4.32 -35.08 17.62
C LEU A 19 -5.19 -33.96 17.00
N PHE A 20 -4.98 -32.70 17.36
CA PHE A 20 -5.71 -31.54 16.85
C PHE A 20 -4.96 -30.73 15.78
N THR A 21 -3.85 -31.24 15.23
CA THR A 21 -3.14 -30.57 14.12
C THR A 21 -3.80 -30.82 12.75
N SER A 22 -4.99 -31.41 12.72
CA SER A 22 -5.79 -31.63 11.52
C SER A 22 -6.41 -30.31 11.05
N CYS A 23 -5.61 -29.46 10.41
CA CYS A 23 -6.18 -28.54 9.43
C CYS A 23 -6.86 -29.41 8.36
N LEU A 24 -8.19 -29.33 8.32
CA LEU A 24 -9.10 -30.08 7.43
C LEU A 24 -8.82 -29.73 5.95
N LYS A 25 -7.73 -30.28 5.39
CA LYS A 25 -7.31 -30.07 3.99
C LYS A 25 -7.58 -31.27 3.08
N LYS A 26 -8.19 -32.34 3.60
CA LYS A 26 -8.48 -33.54 2.82
C LYS A 26 -9.48 -33.18 1.71
N ASP A 27 -9.10 -33.48 0.47
CA ASP A 27 -9.85 -33.28 -0.78
C ASP A 27 -10.01 -31.81 -1.25
N LEU A 28 -9.25 -30.86 -0.70
CA LEU A 28 -9.09 -29.55 -1.33
C LEU A 28 -7.96 -29.60 -2.36
N PRO A 29 -8.18 -29.12 -3.60
CA PRO A 29 -7.09 -28.90 -4.54
C PRO A 29 -6.07 -27.93 -3.94
N ASP A 30 -4.79 -28.26 -4.03
CA ASP A 30 -3.71 -27.37 -3.61
C ASP A 30 -3.49 -26.32 -4.69
N TYR A 31 -3.64 -25.05 -4.32
CA TYR A 31 -3.41 -23.92 -5.22
C TYR A 31 -2.14 -23.19 -4.78
N PRO A 32 -1.20 -22.91 -5.70
CA PRO A 32 -0.03 -22.13 -5.35
C PRO A 32 -0.46 -20.74 -4.86
N ALA A 33 0.19 -20.27 -3.80
CA ALA A 33 -0.01 -18.89 -3.36
C ALA A 33 0.45 -17.91 -4.45
N TRP A 34 -0.25 -16.78 -4.57
CA TRP A 34 0.11 -15.70 -5.50
C TRP A 34 1.55 -15.24 -5.25
N ASN A 35 2.32 -15.14 -6.34
CA ASN A 35 3.74 -14.75 -6.32
C ASN A 35 3.99 -13.34 -6.87
N GLY A 36 2.93 -12.62 -7.27
CA GLY A 36 3.04 -11.26 -7.79
C GLY A 36 3.49 -10.28 -6.71
N ASN A 37 4.54 -9.51 -7.02
CA ASN A 37 5.10 -8.46 -6.16
C ASN A 37 5.37 -7.17 -6.94
N TYR A 38 4.47 -6.83 -7.85
CA TYR A 38 4.53 -5.66 -8.72
C TYR A 38 3.68 -4.51 -8.17
N ILE A 39 4.09 -3.29 -8.51
CA ILE A 39 3.22 -2.12 -8.56
C ILE A 39 2.75 -1.99 -10.00
N ASN A 40 1.44 -1.96 -10.21
CA ASN A 40 0.82 -1.99 -11.54
C ASN A 40 0.43 -0.59 -12.03
N ASN A 41 -0.03 0.27 -11.11
CA ASN A 41 -0.41 1.64 -11.40
C ASN A 41 -0.02 2.55 -10.23
N VAL A 42 0.37 3.78 -10.52
CA VAL A 42 0.61 4.85 -9.55
C VAL A 42 -0.38 5.99 -9.77
N PHE A 43 -0.97 6.46 -8.69
CA PHE A 43 -1.89 7.58 -8.69
C PHE A 43 -1.43 8.64 -7.70
N VAL A 44 -1.66 9.90 -8.05
CA VAL A 44 -1.33 11.04 -7.22
C VAL A 44 -2.53 11.97 -7.15
N GLU A 45 -2.80 12.50 -5.96
CA GLU A 45 -3.84 13.48 -5.73
C GLU A 45 -3.37 14.61 -4.81
N TYR A 46 -4.01 15.75 -4.98
CA TYR A 46 -3.92 16.87 -4.07
C TYR A 46 -5.16 16.91 -3.19
N ARG A 47 -4.99 17.13 -1.88
CA ARG A 47 -6.08 17.24 -0.90
C ARG A 47 -6.07 18.61 -0.25
N TRP A 48 -7.23 19.17 0.04
CA TRP A 48 -7.37 20.43 0.77
C TRP A 48 -8.63 20.45 1.64
N GLU A 49 -8.67 21.33 2.63
CA GLU A 49 -9.88 21.60 3.40
C GLU A 49 -10.82 22.49 2.60
N ASP A 50 -12.01 21.99 2.26
CA ASP A 50 -13.05 22.79 1.62
C ASP A 50 -13.80 23.59 2.68
N LEU A 51 -13.38 24.83 2.88
CA LEU A 51 -13.98 25.74 3.88
C LEU A 51 -15.45 26.07 3.57
N ASN A 52 -15.92 25.82 2.35
CA ASN A 52 -17.32 26.03 1.96
C ASN A 52 -18.20 24.79 2.18
N ASN A 53 -17.60 23.65 2.52
CA ASN A 53 -18.29 22.39 2.76
C ASN A 53 -17.98 21.87 4.18
N LEU A 54 -18.92 22.08 5.09
CA LEU A 54 -18.75 21.72 6.50
C LEU A 54 -19.56 20.48 6.86
N TYR A 55 -18.92 19.54 7.55
CA TYR A 55 -19.57 18.41 8.21
C TYR A 55 -19.28 18.47 9.71
N ASN A 56 -20.34 18.52 10.53
CA ASN A 56 -20.25 18.69 11.99
C ASN A 56 -19.38 19.90 12.40
N GLY A 57 -19.47 21.01 11.67
CA GLY A 57 -18.73 22.25 11.95
C GLY A 57 -17.25 22.22 11.59
N LYS A 58 -16.77 21.17 10.90
CA LYS A 58 -15.39 21.09 10.39
C LYS A 58 -15.37 21.02 8.87
N PRO A 59 -14.37 21.63 8.21
CA PRO A 59 -14.19 21.49 6.77
C PRO A 59 -14.05 20.03 6.35
N VAL A 60 -14.73 19.65 5.27
CA VAL A 60 -14.54 18.37 4.61
C VAL A 60 -13.24 18.41 3.81
N VAL A 61 -12.50 17.31 3.81
CA VAL A 61 -11.32 17.16 2.94
C VAL A 61 -11.80 16.89 1.52
N ALA A 62 -11.60 17.84 0.63
CA ALA A 62 -11.76 17.67 -0.80
C ALA A 62 -10.45 17.17 -1.43
N TYR A 63 -10.56 16.55 -2.61
CA TYR A 63 -9.40 16.06 -3.34
C TYR A 63 -9.54 16.27 -4.85
N GLN A 64 -8.41 16.38 -5.52
CA GLN A 64 -8.28 16.45 -6.97
C GLN A 64 -7.23 15.43 -7.40
N LYS A 65 -7.67 14.42 -8.14
CA LYS A 65 -6.75 13.48 -8.80
C LYS A 65 -5.94 14.25 -9.85
N LEU A 66 -4.63 14.07 -9.82
CA LEU A 66 -3.72 14.63 -10.82
C LEU A 66 -3.59 13.65 -11.99
N GLN A 67 -3.28 14.17 -13.17
CA GLN A 67 -2.98 13.30 -14.31
C GLN A 67 -1.58 12.74 -14.12
N VAL A 68 -1.47 11.42 -14.19
CA VAL A 68 -0.21 10.68 -14.04
C VAL A 68 0.02 9.86 -15.30
N GLU A 69 1.16 10.06 -15.93
CA GLU A 69 1.70 9.16 -16.95
C GLU A 69 2.87 8.41 -16.34
N GLU A 70 2.90 7.09 -16.51
CA GLU A 70 3.89 6.23 -15.85
C GLU A 70 4.66 5.37 -16.85
N GLU A 71 5.94 5.18 -16.57
CA GLU A 71 6.82 4.27 -17.27
C GLU A 71 7.40 3.28 -16.26
N ILE A 72 7.01 2.01 -16.38
CA ILE A 72 7.41 0.93 -15.46
C ILE A 72 8.57 0.15 -16.07
N ASP A 73 9.78 0.37 -15.54
CA ASP A 73 10.96 -0.46 -15.82
C ASP A 73 11.06 -1.59 -14.78
N SER A 74 10.43 -2.71 -15.10
CA SER A 74 10.49 -3.92 -14.27
C SER A 74 11.91 -4.48 -14.14
N SER A 75 12.81 -4.29 -15.12
CA SER A 75 14.17 -4.82 -14.99
C SER A 75 14.98 -4.10 -13.91
N LYS A 76 14.69 -2.81 -13.70
CA LYS A 76 15.35 -1.95 -12.69
C LYS A 76 14.54 -1.74 -11.42
N ASN A 77 13.31 -2.27 -11.37
CA ASN A 77 12.34 -2.00 -10.31
C ASN A 77 12.09 -0.51 -10.11
N MET A 78 11.97 0.22 -11.22
CA MET A 78 11.83 1.68 -11.23
C MET A 78 10.56 2.08 -11.96
N ILE A 79 9.85 3.05 -11.40
CA ILE A 79 8.65 3.65 -12.00
C ILE A 79 8.90 5.13 -12.11
N ASN A 80 9.03 5.62 -13.33
CA ASN A 80 9.13 7.04 -13.61
C ASN A 80 7.72 7.57 -13.86
N ILE A 81 7.34 8.64 -13.16
CA ILE A 81 6.03 9.27 -13.33
C ILE A 81 6.16 10.73 -13.77
N GLN A 82 5.29 11.13 -14.68
CA GLN A 82 5.06 12.52 -15.04
C GLN A 82 3.72 12.94 -14.47
N ILE A 83 3.68 14.06 -13.76
CA ILE A 83 2.49 14.56 -13.10
C ILE A 83 2.05 15.86 -13.78
N THR A 84 0.78 15.94 -14.16
CA THR A 84 0.16 17.17 -14.67
C THR A 84 -0.99 17.62 -13.77
N VAL A 85 -0.94 18.86 -13.31
CA VAL A 85 -2.01 19.48 -12.52
C VAL A 85 -3.14 19.89 -13.48
N PRO A 86 -4.36 19.34 -13.32
CA PRO A 86 -5.46 19.57 -14.26
C PRO A 86 -5.91 21.04 -14.25
N ALA A 87 -6.73 21.41 -15.23
CA ALA A 87 -7.42 22.70 -15.25
C ALA A 87 -8.36 22.85 -14.04
N VAL A 88 -8.71 24.09 -13.71
CA VAL A 88 -9.68 24.37 -12.63
C VAL A 88 -11.04 23.75 -12.96
N SER A 89 -11.71 23.19 -11.95
CA SER A 89 -13.04 22.60 -12.12
C SER A 89 -13.77 22.47 -10.79
N GLY A 90 -15.05 22.84 -10.74
CA GLY A 90 -15.86 22.73 -9.52
C GLY A 90 -15.22 23.45 -8.34
N THR A 91 -14.96 22.73 -7.25
CA THR A 91 -14.32 23.25 -6.03
C THR A 91 -12.78 23.33 -6.13
N PHE A 92 -12.17 22.77 -7.18
CA PHE A 92 -10.76 22.94 -7.50
C PHE A 92 -10.55 24.28 -8.23
N THR A 93 -10.60 25.38 -7.47
CA THR A 93 -10.49 26.75 -7.98
C THR A 93 -9.06 27.13 -8.35
N ALA A 94 -8.87 28.30 -8.95
CA ALA A 94 -7.53 28.81 -9.27
C ALA A 94 -6.63 28.96 -8.03
N ASP A 95 -7.17 29.42 -6.90
CA ASP A 95 -6.42 29.56 -5.65
C ASP A 95 -6.00 28.20 -5.07
N VAL A 96 -6.91 27.22 -5.08
CA VAL A 96 -6.61 25.85 -4.67
C VAL A 96 -5.54 25.24 -5.56
N ARG A 97 -5.69 25.40 -6.89
CA ARG A 97 -4.70 24.95 -7.88
C ARG A 97 -3.34 25.58 -7.67
N ASN A 98 -3.28 26.86 -7.30
CA ASN A 98 -2.03 27.56 -7.02
C ASN A 98 -1.30 27.02 -5.78
N ASN A 99 -2.00 26.38 -4.85
CA ASN A 99 -1.40 25.76 -3.67
C ASN A 99 -0.83 24.35 -3.92
N VAL A 100 -1.10 23.74 -5.08
CA VAL A 100 -0.54 22.42 -5.43
C VAL A 100 0.99 22.51 -5.51
N SER A 101 1.68 21.73 -4.68
CA SER A 101 3.14 21.63 -4.64
C SER A 101 3.58 20.18 -4.74
N GLN A 102 4.59 19.88 -5.56
CA GLN A 102 5.19 18.54 -5.66
C GLN A 102 5.73 18.04 -4.31
N SER A 103 6.14 18.95 -3.42
CA SER A 103 6.67 18.62 -2.10
C SER A 103 5.62 18.16 -1.08
N HIS A 104 4.33 18.16 -1.45
CA HIS A 104 3.26 17.77 -0.54
C HIS A 104 2.05 17.22 -1.32
N LEU A 105 2.09 15.94 -1.67
CA LEU A 105 1.05 15.23 -2.42
C LEU A 105 0.74 13.87 -1.81
N TRP A 106 -0.44 13.33 -2.13
CA TRP A 106 -0.87 12.00 -1.70
C TRP A 106 -0.70 11.01 -2.83
N MET A 107 0.10 9.98 -2.60
CA MET A 107 0.33 8.92 -3.57
C MET A 107 -0.33 7.61 -3.10
N TYR A 108 -0.94 6.90 -4.03
CA TYR A 108 -1.51 5.56 -3.83
C TYR A 108 -1.27 4.72 -5.09
N SER A 109 -1.42 3.41 -4.98
CA SER A 109 -1.02 2.50 -6.05
C SER A 109 -1.83 1.21 -6.06
N ASP A 110 -1.99 0.64 -7.24
CA ASP A 110 -2.45 -0.74 -7.39
C ASP A 110 -1.25 -1.67 -7.31
N ILE A 111 -1.34 -2.70 -6.47
CA ILE A 111 -0.31 -3.72 -6.32
C ILE A 111 -0.85 -5.09 -6.74
N SER A 112 0.06 -6.04 -6.93
CA SER A 112 -0.31 -7.43 -7.23
C SER A 112 -1.34 -8.00 -6.24
N THR A 113 -2.24 -8.85 -6.74
CA THR A 113 -3.28 -9.50 -5.94
C THR A 113 -2.72 -10.16 -4.68
N ALA A 114 -3.36 -9.87 -3.54
CA ALA A 114 -2.97 -10.38 -2.22
C ALA A 114 -1.55 -10.03 -1.76
N ALA A 115 -0.87 -9.10 -2.44
CA ALA A 115 0.38 -8.54 -1.96
C ALA A 115 0.13 -7.49 -0.87
N THR A 116 1.17 -7.19 -0.10
CA THR A 116 1.22 -6.06 0.84
C THR A 116 2.33 -5.12 0.44
N VAL A 117 2.22 -3.83 0.80
CA VAL A 117 3.22 -2.81 0.49
C VAL A 117 3.61 -2.05 1.74
N ALA A 118 4.91 -1.83 1.94
CA ALA A 118 5.45 -1.06 3.06
C ALA A 118 6.50 -0.07 2.54
N PRO A 119 6.53 1.16 3.07
CA PRO A 119 7.59 2.10 2.74
C PRO A 119 8.94 1.66 3.33
N THR A 120 10.01 2.25 2.82
CA THR A 120 11.37 2.08 3.34
C THR A 120 12.06 3.42 3.59
N GLY A 121 13.01 3.41 4.54
CA GLY A 121 13.72 4.63 4.93
C GLY A 121 12.75 5.71 5.43
N ASN A 122 12.86 6.90 4.84
CA ASN A 122 12.02 8.06 5.17
C ASN A 122 10.79 8.21 4.26
N THR A 123 10.52 7.22 3.40
CA THR A 123 9.34 7.21 2.52
C THR A 123 8.07 7.16 3.39
N PRO A 124 7.08 8.04 3.20
CA PRO A 124 5.78 7.93 3.87
C PRO A 124 4.98 6.73 3.37
N LYS A 125 4.02 6.25 4.17
CA LYS A 125 3.10 5.21 3.71
C LYS A 125 2.26 5.74 2.54
N LEU A 126 1.87 4.86 1.62
CA LEU A 126 0.87 5.22 0.61
C LEU A 126 -0.41 5.69 1.31
N GLY A 127 -1.01 6.78 0.81
CA GLY A 127 -2.15 7.45 1.43
C GLY A 127 -1.81 8.50 2.49
N ASP A 128 -0.54 8.64 2.87
CA ASP A 128 -0.02 9.77 3.67
C ASP A 128 0.60 10.83 2.73
N PRO A 129 0.69 12.11 3.15
CA PRO A 129 1.35 13.14 2.34
C PRO A 129 2.86 12.86 2.22
N ALA A 130 3.38 13.06 1.02
CA ALA A 130 4.78 12.83 0.68
C ALA A 130 5.40 13.99 -0.13
N ASP A 131 6.70 14.18 0.05
CA ASP A 131 7.53 15.05 -0.79
C ASP A 131 7.99 14.29 -2.03
N LEU A 132 7.25 14.45 -3.13
CA LEU A 132 7.53 13.78 -4.40
C LEU A 132 8.65 14.45 -5.21
N THR A 133 9.35 15.45 -4.66
CA THR A 133 10.63 15.92 -5.23
C THR A 133 11.74 14.89 -5.02
N GLN A 134 11.55 13.99 -4.04
CA GLN A 134 12.45 12.89 -3.76
C GLN A 134 11.89 11.55 -4.28
N PRO A 135 12.74 10.59 -4.66
CA PRO A 135 12.30 9.24 -4.97
C PRO A 135 11.67 8.56 -3.75
N GLN A 136 10.57 7.83 -3.97
CA GLN A 136 9.84 7.09 -2.96
C GLN A 136 10.08 5.59 -3.12
N THR A 137 10.45 4.89 -2.05
CA THR A 137 10.83 3.47 -2.14
C THR A 137 9.94 2.57 -1.30
N TYR A 138 9.37 1.55 -1.93
CA TYR A 138 8.41 0.62 -1.30
C TYR A 138 8.82 -0.83 -1.51
N VAL A 139 8.58 -1.67 -0.50
CA VAL A 139 8.72 -3.13 -0.60
C VAL A 139 7.35 -3.73 -0.78
N VAL A 140 7.13 -4.41 -1.91
CA VAL A 140 5.95 -5.22 -2.17
C VAL A 140 6.26 -6.66 -1.78
N THR A 141 5.45 -7.22 -0.89
CA THR A 141 5.54 -8.62 -0.43
C THR A 141 4.36 -9.40 -0.99
N ALA A 142 4.62 -10.37 -1.87
CA ALA A 142 3.63 -11.28 -2.42
C ALA A 142 3.02 -12.18 -1.35
N ALA A 143 1.88 -12.81 -1.64
CA ALA A 143 1.21 -13.74 -0.73
C ALA A 143 2.08 -14.95 -0.37
N ASN A 144 2.94 -15.40 -1.29
CA ASN A 144 3.92 -16.46 -1.04
C ASN A 144 5.17 -16.01 -0.25
N GLY A 145 5.24 -14.74 0.16
CA GLY A 145 6.35 -14.16 0.93
C GLY A 145 7.50 -13.61 0.09
N GLN A 146 7.50 -13.75 -1.24
CA GLN A 146 8.52 -13.13 -2.09
C GLN A 146 8.43 -11.61 -2.03
N LYS A 147 9.58 -10.94 -1.93
CA LYS A 147 9.68 -9.49 -1.78
C LYS A 147 10.33 -8.85 -3.00
N ARG A 148 9.87 -7.65 -3.33
CA ARG A 148 10.47 -6.81 -4.37
C ARG A 148 10.43 -5.35 -3.96
N THR A 149 11.57 -4.68 -4.10
CA THR A 149 11.71 -3.26 -3.77
C THR A 149 11.55 -2.44 -5.03
N TRP A 150 10.58 -1.51 -5.04
CA TRP A 150 10.30 -0.60 -6.14
C TRP A 150 10.65 0.84 -5.75
N THR A 151 11.21 1.59 -6.70
CA THR A 151 11.46 3.02 -6.57
C THR A 151 10.56 3.78 -7.53
N ILE A 152 9.75 4.71 -7.00
CA ILE A 152 8.92 5.61 -7.78
C ILE A 152 9.58 7.00 -7.79
N LYS A 153 9.74 7.60 -8.97
CA LYS A 153 10.39 8.91 -9.13
C LYS A 153 9.58 9.80 -10.07
N VAL A 154 9.33 11.04 -9.66
CA VAL A 154 8.78 12.07 -10.54
C VAL A 154 9.87 12.57 -11.48
N THR A 155 9.66 12.43 -12.78
CA THR A 155 10.57 12.92 -13.82
C THR A 155 10.14 14.25 -14.41
N SER A 156 8.84 14.56 -14.35
CA SER A 156 8.26 15.83 -14.79
C SER A 156 7.08 16.22 -13.91
N PHE A 157 6.98 17.49 -13.56
CA PHE A 157 5.86 18.08 -12.82
C PHE A 157 5.38 19.33 -13.55
N ILE A 158 4.20 19.24 -14.16
CA ILE A 158 3.61 20.28 -15.01
C ILE A 158 2.43 20.89 -14.27
N LYS A 159 2.48 22.20 -14.07
CA LYS A 159 1.45 23.00 -13.43
C LYS A 159 0.97 24.09 -14.37
#